data_AF-A0A2T2RLY7-F1
#
_entry.id   AF-A0A2T2RLY7-F1
#
_cell.length_a   1.000
_cell.length_b   1.000
_cell.length_c   1.000
_cell.angle_alpha   90.00
_cell.angle_beta   90.00
_cell.angle_gamma   90.00
#
_symmetry.space_group_name_H-M   'P 1'
#
loop_
_entity.id
_entity.type
_entity.pdbx_description
1 polymer ?
#
loop_
_entity_poly.entity_id
_entity_poly.type
_entity_poly.pdbx_seq_one_letter_code
_entity_poly.pdbx_strand_id
1 'polypeptide(L)' 'MPVGLPEFVENPENRCPVILLLDTSASMSGTPIQELNRGIAAFKEDVIKDEQASLSVEVATVKFGGSPQLAQDFTTI' A
#
# COMPACT_ATOMS: atom_id res chain seq x y z
N MET A 1 -35.77 -14.92 22.87
CA MET A 1 -35.28 -14.10 21.75
C MET A 1 -33.77 -14.19 21.77
N PRO A 2 -33.09 -14.84 20.80
CA PRO A 2 -31.64 -14.75 20.77
C PRO A 2 -31.28 -13.33 20.32
N VAL A 3 -30.39 -12.68 21.06
CA VAL A 3 -29.82 -11.38 20.69
C VAL A 3 -28.93 -11.65 19.49
N GLY A 4 -29.36 -11.20 18.31
CA GLY A 4 -28.52 -11.24 17.11
C GLY A 4 -27.21 -10.51 17.41
N LEU A 5 -26.10 -11.18 17.19
CA LEU A 5 -24.77 -10.58 17.24
C LEU A 5 -24.79 -9.33 16.36
N PRO A 6 -24.17 -8.21 16.76
CA PRO A 6 -23.83 -7.16 15.80
C PRO A 6 -22.78 -7.74 14.85
N GLU A 7 -23.26 -8.43 13.82
CA GLU A 7 -22.48 -8.76 12.63
C GLU A 7 -22.20 -7.42 11.95
N PHE A 8 -20.92 -7.13 11.71
CA PHE A 8 -20.41 -5.86 11.17
C PHE A 8 -20.41 -4.70 12.17
N VAL A 9 -19.38 -4.66 13.02
CA VAL A 9 -18.82 -3.38 13.42
C VAL A 9 -18.23 -2.80 12.13
N GLU A 10 -18.96 -1.93 11.44
CA GLU A 10 -18.39 -1.05 10.43
C GLU A 10 -17.22 -0.35 11.12
N ASN A 11 -15.98 -0.67 10.73
CA ASN A 11 -14.83 0.06 11.19
C ASN A 11 -15.06 1.51 10.75
N PRO A 12 -15.32 2.46 11.65
CA PRO A 12 -15.73 3.81 11.30
C PRO A 12 -14.58 4.63 10.69
N GLU A 13 -13.37 4.04 10.64
CA GLU A 13 -12.24 4.63 9.95
C GLU A 13 -12.39 4.52 8.44
N ASN A 14 -12.33 5.67 7.79
CA ASN A 14 -12.38 5.79 6.34
C ASN A 14 -11.09 5.18 5.74
N ARG A 15 -11.20 3.99 5.13
CA ARG A 15 -10.06 3.35 4.46
C ARG A 15 -9.48 4.29 3.41
N CYS A 16 -8.16 4.41 3.40
CA CYS A 16 -7.40 5.25 2.48
C CYS A 16 -6.63 4.36 1.49
N PRO A 17 -7.22 4.02 0.32
CA PRO A 17 -6.53 3.23 -0.67
C PRO A 17 -5.45 4.06 -1.38
N VAL A 18 -4.23 3.54 -1.39
CA VAL A 18 -3.06 4.14 -2.05
C VAL A 18 -2.53 3.15 -3.08
N ILE A 19 -2.37 3.60 -4.33
CA ILE A 19 -1.80 2.78 -5.40
C ILE A 19 -0.42 3.33 -5.75
N LEU A 20 0.61 2.51 -5.51
CA LEU A 20 1.97 2.81 -5.94
C LEU A 20 2.18 2.33 -7.37
N LEU A 21 2.39 3.30 -8.27
CA LEU A 21 2.69 3.09 -9.67
C LEU A 21 4.21 3.18 -9.87
N LEU A 22 4.87 2.04 -10.05
CA LEU A 22 6.33 1.92 -10.03
C LEU A 22 6.92 1.61 -11.41
N ASP A 23 7.83 2.47 -11.88
CA ASP A 23 8.63 2.20 -13.05
C ASP A 23 9.68 1.11 -12.75
N THR A 24 9.72 0.08 -13.59
CA THR A 24 10.68 -1.04 -13.55
C THR A 24 11.25 -1.32 -14.95
N SER A 25 11.20 -0.32 -15.83
CA SER A 25 11.79 -0.37 -17.17
C SER A 25 13.31 -0.54 -17.13
N ALA A 26 13.90 -0.86 -18.28
CA ALA A 26 15.34 -1.12 -18.37
C ALA A 26 16.21 0.04 -17.85
N SER A 27 15.76 1.30 -17.99
CA SER A 27 16.46 2.49 -17.46
C SER A 27 16.50 2.56 -15.94
N MET A 28 15.65 1.80 -15.24
CA MET A 28 15.66 1.75 -13.78
C MET A 28 16.81 0.89 -13.21
N SER A 29 17.52 0.15 -14.06
CA SER A 29 18.61 -0.74 -13.63
C SER A 29 19.73 0.02 -12.89
N GLY A 30 20.25 -0.57 -11.81
CA GLY A 30 21.34 -0.01 -11.03
C GLY A 30 20.86 0.93 -9.92
N THR A 31 21.39 2.15 -9.87
CA THR A 31 21.07 3.13 -8.82
C THR A 31 19.59 3.52 -8.76
N PRO A 32 18.87 3.76 -9.88
CA PRO A 32 17.48 4.25 -9.80
C PRO A 32 16.54 3.28 -9.07
N ILE A 33 16.61 1.97 -9.34
CA ILE A 33 15.77 0.99 -8.62
C ILE A 33 16.16 0.87 -7.14
N GLN A 34 17.43 1.10 -6.79
CA GLN A 34 17.87 1.11 -5.39
C GLN A 34 17.27 2.29 -4.63
N GLU A 35 17.31 3.49 -5.22
CA GLU A 35 16.67 4.67 -4.62
C GLU A 35 15.14 4.53 -4.56
N LEU A 36 14.52 3.92 -5.58
CA LEU A 36 13.08 3.62 -5.54
C LEU A 36 12.74 2.72 -4.35
N ASN A 37 13.48 1.63 -4.16
CA ASN A 37 13.27 0.72 -3.03
C ASN A 37 13.47 1.41 -1.68
N ARG A 38 14.46 2.30 -1.57
CA ARG A 38 14.67 3.12 -0.35
C ARG A 38 13.50 4.07 -0.11
N GLY A 39 12.99 4.71 -1.15
CA GLY A 39 11.82 5.60 -1.06
C GLY A 39 10.56 4.85 -0.61
N ILE A 40 10.33 3.63 -1.11
CA ILE A 40 9.21 2.78 -0.69
C ILE A 40 9.36 2.36 0.79
N ALA A 41 10.58 2.02 1.22
CA ALA A 41 10.84 1.69 2.61
C ALA A 41 10.61 2.89 3.55
N ALA A 42 11.05 4.08 3.15
CA ALA A 42 10.79 5.32 3.89
C ALA A 42 9.30 5.65 3.96
N PHE A 43 8.57 5.55 2.83
CA PHE A 43 7.12 5.71 2.80
C PHE A 43 6.42 4.75 3.77
N LYS A 44 6.81 3.47 3.77
CA LYS A 44 6.27 2.48 4.70
C LYS A 44 6.52 2.90 6.16
N GLU A 45 7.74 3.32 6.48
CA GLU A 45 8.11 3.73 7.82
C GLU A 45 7.32 4.97 8.27
N ASP A 46 7.12 5.94 7.39
CA ASP A 46 6.35 7.15 7.67
C ASP A 46 4.86 6.83 7.91
N VAL A 47 4.27 5.93 7.12
CA VAL A 47 2.89 5.47 7.31
C VAL A 47 2.71 4.74 8.65
N ILE A 48 3.66 3.89 9.04
CA ILE A 48 3.59 3.15 10.31
C ILE A 48 3.74 4.08 11.52
N LYS A 49 4.55 5.15 11.40
CA LYS A 49 4.75 6.13 12.48
C LYS A 49 3.54 7.03 12.72
N ASP A 50 2.67 7.17 11.73
CA ASP A 50 1.43 7.93 11.85
C ASP A 50 0.31 7.01 12.37
N GLU A 51 -0.17 7.31 13.58
CA GLU A 51 -1.19 6.51 14.28
C GLU A 51 -2.51 6.42 13.49
N GLN A 52 -2.86 7.43 12.71
CA GLN A 52 -4.09 7.44 11.92
C GLN A 52 -3.88 6.79 10.55
N ALA A 53 -2.74 7.02 9.90
CA ALA A 53 -2.43 6.43 8.61
C ALA A 53 -2.22 4.90 8.74
N SER A 54 -1.57 4.43 9.79
CA SER A 54 -1.33 2.99 10.03
C SER A 54 -2.61 2.17 10.21
N LEU A 55 -3.71 2.79 10.64
CA LEU A 55 -5.00 2.11 10.83
C LEU A 55 -5.91 2.15 9.59
N SER A 56 -5.65 3.10 8.68
CA SER A 56 -6.55 3.40 7.56
C SER A 56 -5.95 3.16 6.18
N VAL A 57 -4.63 3.20 6.02
CA VAL A 57 -3.95 3.12 4.72
C VAL A 57 -3.88 1.67 4.23
N GLU A 58 -4.36 1.46 3.01
CA GLU A 58 -4.21 0.21 2.27
C GLU A 58 -3.40 0.45 1.01
N VAL A 59 -2.35 -0.34 0.79
CA VAL A 59 -1.42 -0.13 -0.32
C VAL A 59 -1.49 -1.27 -1.32
N ALA A 60 -1.77 -0.91 -2.58
CA ALA A 60 -1.57 -1.76 -3.74
C ALA A 60 -0.35 -1.28 -4.53
N THR A 61 0.38 -2.20 -5.16
CA THR A 61 1.56 -1.90 -5.95
C THR A 61 1.42 -2.44 -7.36
N VAL A 62 1.60 -1.56 -8.36
CA VAL A 62 1.62 -1.90 -9.78
C VAL A 62 2.99 -1.53 -10.34
N LYS A 63 3.64 -2.47 -11.02
CA LYS A 63 4.93 -2.25 -11.68
C LYS A 63 4.73 -2.16 -13.19
N PHE A 64 5.49 -1.29 -13.84
CA PHE A 64 5.52 -1.17 -15.31
C PHE A 64 6.96 -1.15 -15.81
N GLY A 65 7.34 -2.17 -16.57
CA GLY A 65 8.65 -2.29 -17.23
C GLY A 65 8.56 -2.85 -18.64
N GLY A 66 7.34 -2.88 -19.19
CA GLY A 66 6.97 -3.44 -20.49
C GLY A 66 5.45 -3.50 -20.58
N SER A 67 4.82 -4.36 -19.79
CA SER A 67 3.38 -4.34 -19.51
C SER A 67 3.11 -4.05 -18.03
N PRO A 68 1.97 -3.42 -17.69
CA PRO A 68 1.56 -3.23 -16.30
C PRO A 68 1.30 -4.58 -15.62
N GLN A 69 1.83 -4.74 -14.40
CA GLN A 69 1.62 -5.93 -13.57
C GLN A 69 1.28 -5.53 -12.15
N LEU A 70 0.21 -6.11 -11.60
CA LEU A 70 -0.10 -6.02 -10.18
C LEU A 70 0.95 -6.83 -9.41
N ALA A 71 1.81 -6.13 -8.68
CA ALA A 71 2.84 -6.73 -7.86
C ALA A 71 2.29 -7.15 -6.48
N GLN A 72 1.36 -6.36 -5.96
CA GLN A 72 0.68 -6.59 -4.70
C GLN A 72 -0.70 -5.94 -4.76
N ASP A 73 -1.73 -6.67 -4.34
CA ASP A 73 -3.05 -6.08 -4.14
C ASP A 73 -3.10 -5.26 -2.83
N PHE A 74 -4.22 -4.59 -2.55
CA PHE A 74 -4.40 -3.80 -1.35
C PHE A 74 -4.09 -4.61 -0.08
N THR A 75 -3.18 -4.09 0.72
CA THR A 75 -2.84 -4.64 2.04
C THR A 75 -2.64 -3.52 3.04
N THR A 76 -3.00 -3.75 4.29
CA THR A 76 -2.68 -2.86 5.40
C THR A 76 -1.18 -2.93 5.69
N ILE A 77 -0.54 -1.76 5.83
CA ILE A 77 0.91 -1.62 5.98
C ILE A 77 1.42 -1.99 7.37
#